data_AF-W4RSU0-F1
#
_entry.id   AF-W4RSU0-F1
#
_cell.length_a   1.000
_cell.length_b   1.000
_cell.length_c   1.000
_cell.angle_alpha   90.00
_cell.angle_beta   90.00
_cell.angle_gamma   90.00
#
_symmetry.space_group_name_H-M   'P 1'
#
loop_
_entity.id
_entity.type
_entity.pdbx_description
1 polymer ?
#
loop_
_entity_poly.entity_id
_entity_poly.type
_entity_poly.pdbx_seq_one_letter_code
_entity_poly.pdbx_strand_id
1 'polypeptide(L)'
;MQKVERNLMEPIGEVHLEESRFRLTKGMSKLQSKIENLFLKKGYIFLIIGFLLGRALILAQLTPFGLPFFAAVYLIRKDRAPIALFGLVAGAATLSFTDAFFTFGSVFLFLLLYKLTKKWIQNSLKVLPFYIFFTILIGKMLKVLILSGNITLYEGMMTGVEAGLGLVLTFIFMQSIPLMTASKRKQLLKTEEIVCLIIMLASVMTGTIGWTIYDLSVEHVMSRYLVLIFSFVAGATVGSTVGVVTGLIFSLANVSSFYHMSLLAFAGLLGGLLKEGRKTGVALGLFIATLLIGMYGEGGGALGRTLTESAAAVLLFFLTPQSLTSKIAKHIPGTPEHSAEQQQYMRKMRDVTAQRVVQFSNVLKRCQKAFLHFRCRMKRLKLTAIWIIS
;
A
#
# COMPACT_ATOMS: atom_id res chain seq x y z
N MET A 1 7.48 -84.51 -1.57
CA MET A 1 7.82 -83.78 -0.33
C MET A 1 8.84 -82.73 -0.75
N GLN A 2 8.64 -81.42 -0.70
CA GLN A 2 8.26 -80.59 0.45
C GLN A 2 7.79 -79.22 -0.09
N LYS A 3 6.81 -78.64 0.60
CA LYS A 3 6.09 -77.39 0.28
C LYS A 3 6.94 -76.15 0.61
N VAL A 4 6.81 -75.14 -0.27
CA VAL A 4 6.47 -73.72 0.05
C VAL A 4 7.19 -73.09 1.24
N GLU A 5 8.06 -72.11 0.95
CA GLU A 5 7.85 -70.75 1.45
C GLU A 5 8.62 -69.73 0.60
N ARG A 6 7.83 -68.82 0.04
CA ARG A 6 8.22 -67.65 -0.74
C ARG A 6 7.67 -66.48 0.06
N ASN A 7 8.49 -65.82 0.88
CA ASN A 7 8.09 -64.60 1.56
C ASN A 7 8.92 -63.43 1.03
N LEU A 8 8.19 -62.54 0.39
CA LEU A 8 8.58 -61.30 -0.26
C LEU A 8 8.95 -60.27 0.81
N MET A 9 10.13 -59.66 0.71
CA MET A 9 10.35 -58.33 1.29
C MET A 9 9.67 -57.32 0.36
N GLU A 10 8.53 -56.77 0.78
CA GLU A 10 8.00 -55.53 0.22
C GLU A 10 8.93 -54.37 0.61
N PRO A 11 9.22 -53.41 -0.29
CA PRO A 11 9.81 -52.15 0.12
C PRO A 11 8.75 -51.35 0.88
N ILE A 12 9.07 -50.99 2.11
CA ILE A 12 8.26 -50.13 2.98
C ILE A 12 7.95 -48.84 2.22
N GLY A 13 6.66 -48.57 2.03
CA GLY A 13 6.15 -47.45 1.26
C GLY A 13 6.64 -46.11 1.78
N GLU A 14 7.21 -45.30 0.87
CA GLU A 14 7.29 -43.86 1.06
C GLU A 14 5.88 -43.27 0.98
N VAL A 15 5.24 -43.19 2.14
CA VAL A 15 3.89 -42.64 2.29
C VAL A 15 3.90 -41.13 2.06
N HIS A 16 3.38 -40.70 0.91
CA HIS A 16 2.40 -39.61 0.71
C HIS A 16 2.56 -38.25 1.44
N LEU A 17 3.74 -37.84 1.91
CA LEU A 17 3.93 -36.54 2.56
C LEU A 17 4.20 -35.36 1.59
N GLU A 18 4.74 -35.62 0.40
CA GLU A 18 4.98 -34.56 -0.60
C GLU A 18 3.68 -34.05 -1.26
N GLU A 19 2.75 -34.94 -1.62
CA GLU A 19 1.51 -34.53 -2.31
C GLU A 19 0.60 -33.66 -1.43
N SER A 20 0.58 -33.90 -0.12
CA SER A 20 -0.20 -33.10 0.84
C SER A 20 0.31 -31.66 0.93
N ARG A 21 1.64 -31.47 1.05
CA ARG A 21 2.26 -30.14 1.07
C ARG A 21 2.11 -29.40 -0.26
N PHE A 22 2.16 -30.12 -1.38
CA PHE A 22 1.96 -29.54 -2.71
C PHE A 22 0.50 -29.14 -2.97
N ARG A 23 -0.48 -29.91 -2.48
CA ARG A 23 -1.91 -29.54 -2.57
C ARG A 23 -2.28 -28.35 -1.67
N LEU A 24 -1.72 -28.26 -0.46
CA LEU A 24 -1.92 -27.12 0.45
C LEU A 24 -1.34 -25.81 -0.11
N THR A 25 -0.13 -25.84 -0.68
CA THR A 25 0.50 -24.67 -1.32
C THR A 25 -0.21 -24.26 -2.62
N LYS A 26 -0.72 -25.21 -3.41
CA LYS A 26 -1.52 -24.93 -4.62
C LYS A 26 -2.93 -24.41 -4.29
N GLY A 27 -3.50 -24.84 -3.16
CA GLY A 27 -4.74 -24.31 -2.59
C GLY A 27 -4.59 -22.87 -2.10
N MET A 28 -3.53 -22.57 -1.32
CA MET A 28 -3.21 -21.23 -0.84
C MET A 28 -2.93 -20.24 -1.98
N SER A 29 -2.23 -20.64 -3.04
CA SER A 29 -1.97 -19.75 -4.20
C SER A 29 -3.22 -19.52 -5.07
N LYS A 30 -4.14 -20.49 -5.16
CA LYS A 30 -5.46 -20.28 -5.78
C LYS A 30 -6.38 -19.40 -4.94
N LEU A 31 -6.35 -19.54 -3.61
CA LEU A 31 -7.10 -18.67 -2.70
C LEU A 31 -6.55 -17.25 -2.75
N GLN A 32 -5.22 -17.09 -2.76
CA GLN A 32 -4.54 -15.81 -2.88
C GLN A 32 -4.89 -15.10 -4.21
N SER A 33 -4.91 -15.81 -5.33
CA SER A 33 -5.28 -15.20 -6.62
C SER A 33 -6.77 -14.87 -6.74
N LYS A 34 -7.66 -15.64 -6.07
CA LYS A 34 -9.09 -15.31 -5.95
C LYS A 34 -9.31 -14.09 -5.05
N ILE A 35 -8.61 -14.00 -3.91
CA ILE A 35 -8.64 -12.83 -3.01
C ILE A 35 -8.09 -11.60 -3.74
N GLU A 36 -6.96 -11.72 -4.44
CA GLU A 36 -6.39 -10.61 -5.24
C GLU A 36 -7.38 -10.14 -6.33
N ASN A 37 -8.04 -11.06 -7.05
CA ASN A 37 -9.05 -10.69 -8.03
C ASN A 37 -10.32 -10.07 -7.39
N LEU A 38 -10.82 -10.61 -6.28
CA LEU A 38 -12.02 -10.08 -5.61
C LEU A 38 -11.75 -8.71 -4.97
N PHE A 39 -10.66 -8.57 -4.21
CA PHE A 39 -10.33 -7.32 -3.50
C PHE A 39 -9.90 -6.20 -4.46
N LEU A 40 -9.04 -6.50 -5.45
CA LEU A 40 -8.46 -5.47 -6.33
C LEU A 40 -9.31 -5.20 -7.57
N LYS A 41 -9.97 -6.21 -8.19
CA LYS A 41 -10.79 -5.98 -9.40
C LYS A 41 -12.26 -5.66 -9.11
N LYS A 42 -12.84 -6.12 -7.99
CA LYS A 42 -14.22 -5.75 -7.63
C LYS A 42 -14.32 -4.56 -6.67
N GLY A 43 -13.19 -3.96 -6.26
CA GLY A 43 -13.19 -2.70 -5.50
C GLY A 43 -13.69 -2.81 -4.07
N TYR A 44 -13.87 -4.02 -3.53
CA TYR A 44 -14.25 -4.23 -2.12
C TYR A 44 -13.22 -3.70 -1.13
N ILE A 45 -11.97 -3.52 -1.55
CA ILE A 45 -10.96 -2.88 -0.72
C ILE A 45 -11.37 -1.45 -0.32
N PHE A 46 -12.04 -0.70 -1.21
CA PHE A 46 -12.55 0.63 -0.92
C PHE A 46 -13.72 0.61 0.07
N LEU A 47 -14.47 -0.49 0.16
CA LEU A 47 -15.51 -0.66 1.17
C LEU A 47 -14.88 -0.77 2.56
N ILE A 48 -13.85 -1.61 2.71
CA ILE A 48 -13.17 -1.83 4.00
C ILE A 48 -12.44 -0.56 4.44
N ILE A 49 -11.71 0.07 3.52
CA ILE A 49 -11.04 1.35 3.79
C ILE A 49 -12.06 2.43 4.14
N GLY A 50 -13.14 2.53 3.37
CA GLY A 50 -14.21 3.49 3.65
C GLY A 50 -14.83 3.27 5.03
N PHE A 51 -15.11 2.02 5.39
CA PHE A 51 -15.64 1.64 6.70
C PHE A 51 -14.72 2.06 7.84
N LEU A 52 -13.42 1.75 7.75
CA LEU A 52 -12.47 2.13 8.78
C LEU A 52 -12.29 3.65 8.85
N LEU A 53 -12.17 4.34 7.72
CA LEU A 53 -12.01 5.80 7.69
C LEU A 53 -13.28 6.55 8.11
N GLY A 54 -14.47 5.97 7.92
CA GLY A 54 -15.74 6.52 8.41
C GLY A 54 -15.85 6.46 9.94
N ARG A 55 -15.16 5.49 10.56
CA ARG A 55 -15.08 5.33 12.02
C ARG A 55 -13.89 6.06 12.65
N ALA A 56 -12.92 6.50 11.86
CA ALA A 56 -11.67 7.08 12.36
C ALA A 56 -11.92 8.47 13.00
N LEU A 57 -11.83 8.53 14.33
CA LEU A 57 -11.95 9.75 15.12
C LEU A 57 -10.58 10.24 15.58
N ILE A 58 -10.37 11.56 15.51
CA ILE A 58 -9.28 12.25 16.18
C ILE A 58 -9.87 13.05 17.35
N LEU A 59 -9.22 13.01 18.52
CA LEU A 59 -9.68 13.72 19.73
C LEU A 59 -11.15 13.42 20.07
N ALA A 60 -11.62 12.20 19.79
CA ALA A 60 -12.99 11.72 19.97
C ALA A 60 -14.12 12.50 19.22
N GLN A 61 -13.83 13.60 18.53
CA GLN A 61 -14.86 14.47 17.93
C GLN A 61 -14.62 14.79 16.44
N LEU A 62 -13.38 14.76 15.97
CA LEU A 62 -13.02 15.16 14.62
C LEU A 62 -13.02 13.95 13.67
N THR A 63 -13.66 14.10 12.51
CA THR A 63 -13.80 13.06 11.48
C THR A 63 -13.18 13.50 10.14
N PRO A 64 -11.90 13.92 10.10
CA PRO A 64 -11.34 14.59 8.93
C PRO A 64 -11.06 13.63 7.76
N PHE A 65 -11.13 12.31 7.96
CA PHE A 65 -10.71 11.33 6.96
C PHE A 65 -11.78 10.99 5.92
N GLY A 66 -13.04 11.02 6.32
CA GLY A 66 -14.10 10.42 5.55
C GLY A 66 -14.35 11.11 4.20
N LEU A 67 -14.63 12.41 4.25
CA LEU A 67 -14.94 13.19 3.04
C LEU A 67 -13.75 13.25 2.05
N PRO A 68 -12.49 13.51 2.48
CA PRO A 68 -11.34 13.46 1.58
C PRO A 68 -11.18 12.14 0.86
N PHE A 69 -11.39 11.02 1.56
CA PHE A 69 -11.28 9.69 0.96
C PHE A 69 -12.32 9.47 -0.12
N PHE A 70 -13.61 9.75 0.18
CA PHE A 70 -14.67 9.61 -0.80
C PHE A 70 -14.43 10.49 -2.04
N ALA A 71 -14.05 11.75 -1.83
CA ALA A 71 -13.82 12.70 -2.90
C ALA A 71 -12.67 12.26 -3.83
N ALA A 72 -11.56 11.75 -3.26
CA ALA A 72 -10.46 11.22 -4.04
C ALA A 72 -10.84 9.95 -4.82
N VAL A 73 -11.59 9.02 -4.21
CA VAL A 73 -12.14 7.84 -4.93
C VAL A 73 -13.08 8.28 -6.06
N TYR A 74 -13.95 9.25 -5.81
CA TYR A 74 -14.92 9.73 -6.79
C TYR A 74 -14.27 10.31 -8.05
N LEU A 75 -13.16 11.04 -7.93
CA LEU A 75 -12.45 11.57 -9.09
C LEU A 75 -11.63 10.51 -9.85
N ILE A 76 -10.99 9.58 -9.14
CA ILE A 76 -10.06 8.62 -9.75
C ILE A 76 -10.78 7.38 -10.27
N ARG A 77 -11.77 6.87 -9.52
CA ARG A 77 -12.56 5.66 -9.79
C ARG A 77 -14.03 5.90 -9.49
N LYS A 78 -14.67 6.71 -10.34
CA LYS A 78 -16.10 7.01 -10.24
C LYS A 78 -16.98 5.75 -10.18
N ASP A 79 -16.54 4.65 -10.81
CA ASP A 79 -17.21 3.34 -10.80
C ASP A 79 -17.25 2.69 -9.41
N ARG A 80 -16.32 3.05 -8.51
CA ARG A 80 -16.19 2.49 -7.14
C ARG A 80 -16.62 3.44 -6.05
N ALA A 81 -16.93 4.70 -6.39
CA ALA A 81 -17.36 5.70 -5.42
C ALA A 81 -18.60 5.27 -4.59
N PRO A 82 -19.65 4.63 -5.17
CA PRO A 82 -20.80 4.18 -4.38
C PRO A 82 -20.43 3.13 -3.32
N ILE A 83 -19.48 2.25 -3.63
CA ILE A 83 -18.98 1.21 -2.72
C ILE A 83 -18.21 1.87 -1.55
N ALA A 84 -17.39 2.87 -1.86
CA ALA A 84 -16.67 3.65 -0.85
C ALA A 84 -17.63 4.43 0.05
N LEU A 85 -18.68 5.04 -0.51
CA LEU A 85 -19.72 5.75 0.25
C LEU A 85 -20.45 4.81 1.21
N PHE A 86 -20.84 3.63 0.72
CA PHE A 86 -21.52 2.64 1.55
C PHE A 86 -20.64 2.21 2.73
N GLY A 87 -19.37 1.91 2.48
CA GLY A 87 -18.41 1.60 3.55
C GLY A 87 -18.31 2.74 4.56
N LEU A 88 -18.12 3.96 4.07
CA LEU A 88 -17.98 5.17 4.88
C LEU A 88 -19.16 5.44 5.81
N VAL A 89 -20.39 5.38 5.29
CA VAL A 89 -21.61 5.57 6.07
C VAL A 89 -21.80 4.42 7.06
N ALA A 90 -21.54 3.18 6.65
CA ALA A 90 -21.59 2.03 7.56
C ALA A 90 -20.57 2.14 8.70
N GLY A 91 -19.37 2.66 8.43
CA GLY A 91 -18.35 2.94 9.43
C GLY A 91 -18.78 4.01 10.42
N ALA A 92 -19.27 5.15 9.93
CA ALA A 92 -19.78 6.22 10.78
C ALA A 92 -20.99 5.76 11.62
N ALA A 93 -21.85 4.89 11.08
CA ALA A 93 -22.99 4.32 11.80
C ALA A 93 -22.58 3.45 12.98
N THR A 94 -21.36 2.90 13.00
CA THR A 94 -20.86 2.17 14.18
C THR A 94 -20.54 3.07 15.37
N LEU A 95 -20.35 4.38 15.14
CA LEU A 95 -20.15 5.36 16.21
C LEU A 95 -21.51 5.91 16.68
N SER A 96 -22.27 6.49 15.76
CA SER A 96 -23.62 6.96 16.04
C SER A 96 -24.43 7.14 14.75
N PHE A 97 -25.76 7.02 14.85
CA PHE A 97 -26.66 7.33 13.73
C PHE A 97 -26.56 8.80 13.30
N THR A 98 -26.32 9.70 14.26
CA THR A 98 -26.11 11.12 14.01
C THR A 98 -24.89 11.36 13.14
N ASP A 99 -23.77 10.72 13.45
CA ASP A 99 -22.54 10.86 12.66
C ASP A 99 -22.71 10.27 11.27
N ALA A 100 -23.37 9.12 11.12
CA ALA A 100 -23.70 8.57 9.80
C ALA A 100 -24.50 9.55 8.94
N PHE A 101 -25.50 10.21 9.52
CA PHE A 101 -26.31 11.21 8.82
C PHE A 101 -25.49 12.42 8.37
N PHE A 102 -24.67 13.00 9.26
CA PHE A 102 -23.82 14.14 8.92
C PHE A 102 -22.72 13.76 7.93
N THR A 103 -22.14 12.57 8.03
CA THR A 103 -21.17 12.06 7.08
C THR A 103 -21.80 11.91 5.69
N PHE A 104 -22.98 11.30 5.59
CA PHE A 104 -23.73 11.23 4.33
C PHE A 104 -24.08 12.62 3.79
N GLY A 105 -24.56 13.52 4.64
CA GLY A 105 -24.86 14.91 4.31
C GLY A 105 -23.64 15.67 3.76
N SER A 106 -22.46 15.48 4.35
CA SER A 106 -21.20 16.10 3.88
C SER A 106 -20.79 15.61 2.49
N VAL A 107 -20.99 14.32 2.20
CA VAL A 107 -20.74 13.75 0.88
C VAL A 107 -21.76 14.26 -0.14
N PHE A 108 -23.03 14.32 0.25
CA PHE A 108 -24.07 14.85 -0.62
C PHE A 108 -23.82 16.33 -0.97
N LEU A 109 -23.45 17.14 0.04
CA LEU A 109 -23.05 18.54 -0.14
C LEU A 109 -21.86 18.66 -1.10
N PHE A 110 -20.82 17.83 -0.93
CA PHE A 110 -19.69 17.76 -1.85
C PHE A 110 -20.12 17.45 -3.29
N LEU A 111 -20.98 16.44 -3.48
CA LEU A 111 -21.46 16.06 -4.82
C LEU A 111 -22.28 17.18 -5.48
N LEU A 112 -23.11 17.88 -4.69
CA LEU A 112 -23.91 19.01 -5.16
C LEU A 112 -23.01 20.18 -5.59
N LEU A 113 -22.08 20.60 -4.73
CA LEU A 113 -21.10 21.65 -5.02
C LEU A 113 -20.25 21.28 -6.24
N TYR A 114 -19.74 20.05 -6.29
CA TYR A 114 -18.93 19.59 -7.41
C TYR A 114 -19.72 19.57 -8.73
N LYS A 115 -21.00 19.18 -8.72
CA LYS A 115 -21.86 19.17 -9.91
C LYS A 115 -22.15 20.58 -10.42
N LEU A 116 -22.39 21.54 -9.53
CA LEU A 116 -22.65 22.93 -9.88
C LEU A 116 -21.44 23.58 -10.56
N THR A 117 -20.25 23.40 -9.99
CA THR A 117 -19.06 24.09 -10.49
C THR A 117 -18.30 23.32 -11.58
N LYS A 118 -18.75 22.11 -11.94
CA LYS A 118 -18.12 21.27 -12.98
C LYS A 118 -17.93 22.00 -14.31
N LYS A 119 -18.87 22.88 -14.68
CA LYS A 119 -18.82 23.63 -15.96
C LYS A 119 -17.74 24.73 -15.99
N TRP A 120 -17.28 25.18 -14.84
CA TRP A 120 -16.39 26.34 -14.69
C TRP A 120 -14.92 25.95 -14.44
N ILE A 121 -14.61 24.67 -14.25
CA ILE A 121 -13.29 24.21 -13.82
C ILE A 121 -12.64 23.34 -14.89
N GLN A 122 -11.50 23.79 -15.40
CA GLN A 122 -10.68 23.05 -16.36
C GLN A 122 -9.77 22.00 -15.68
N ASN A 123 -9.40 22.17 -14.40
CA ASN A 123 -8.48 21.26 -13.70
C ASN A 123 -9.04 20.77 -12.36
N SER A 124 -9.90 19.75 -12.40
CA SER A 124 -10.63 19.23 -11.25
C SER A 124 -9.75 18.64 -10.14
N LEU A 125 -8.54 18.14 -10.47
CA LEU A 125 -7.66 17.50 -9.49
C LEU A 125 -6.94 18.51 -8.58
N LYS A 126 -6.51 19.66 -9.11
CA LYS A 126 -5.79 20.66 -8.30
C LYS A 126 -6.71 21.43 -7.36
N VAL A 127 -7.97 21.60 -7.74
CA VAL A 127 -8.95 22.39 -6.96
C VAL A 127 -9.65 21.52 -5.91
N LEU A 128 -9.56 20.20 -6.00
CA LEU A 128 -10.26 19.27 -5.12
C LEU A 128 -10.01 19.50 -3.61
N PRO A 129 -8.75 19.68 -3.13
CA PRO A 129 -8.48 19.90 -1.71
C PRO A 129 -9.17 21.15 -1.16
N PHE A 130 -9.25 22.22 -1.97
CA PHE A 130 -9.96 23.44 -1.59
C PHE A 130 -11.48 23.22 -1.52
N TYR A 131 -12.05 22.45 -2.45
CA TYR A 131 -13.46 22.07 -2.37
C TYR A 131 -13.80 21.35 -1.07
N ILE A 132 -12.95 20.41 -0.67
CA ILE A 132 -13.16 19.62 0.54
C ILE A 132 -13.00 20.51 1.78
N PHE A 133 -12.00 21.40 1.79
CA PHE A 133 -11.86 22.39 2.86
C PHE A 133 -13.15 23.18 3.08
N PHE A 134 -13.71 23.80 2.03
CA PHE A 134 -14.96 24.55 2.15
C PHE A 134 -16.16 23.67 2.48
N THR A 135 -16.23 22.44 1.95
CA THR A 135 -17.33 21.53 2.23
C THR A 135 -17.32 21.07 3.70
N ILE A 136 -16.16 20.77 4.27
CA ILE A 136 -16.02 20.42 5.69
C ILE A 136 -16.39 21.64 6.54
N LEU A 137 -15.85 22.81 6.20
CA LEU A 137 -16.12 24.05 6.93
C LEU A 137 -17.63 24.34 7.00
N ILE A 138 -18.32 24.32 5.86
CA ILE A 138 -19.77 24.55 5.78
C ILE A 138 -20.53 23.43 6.47
N GLY A 139 -20.21 22.16 6.19
CA GLY A 139 -20.92 21.00 6.73
C GLY A 139 -20.84 20.91 8.26
N LYS A 140 -19.67 21.19 8.84
CA LYS A 140 -19.48 21.18 10.30
C LYS A 140 -20.10 22.39 10.98
N MET A 141 -20.00 23.59 10.39
CA MET A 141 -20.70 24.77 10.92
C MET A 141 -22.22 24.55 10.93
N LEU A 142 -22.78 23.93 9.89
CA LEU A 142 -24.19 23.55 9.87
C LEU A 142 -24.53 22.50 10.94
N LYS A 143 -23.67 21.48 11.14
CA LYS A 143 -23.83 20.48 12.22
C LYS A 143 -23.90 21.15 13.59
N VAL A 144 -22.98 22.06 13.88
CA VAL A 144 -22.91 22.81 15.15
C VAL A 144 -24.15 23.68 15.32
N LEU A 145 -24.56 24.42 14.29
CA LEU A 145 -25.74 25.29 14.36
C LEU A 145 -27.03 24.51 14.62
N ILE A 146 -27.19 23.33 14.02
CA ILE A 146 -28.39 22.48 14.18
C ILE A 146 -28.43 21.82 15.56
N LEU A 147 -27.29 21.35 16.08
CA LEU A 147 -27.24 20.58 17.34
C LEU A 147 -27.11 21.47 18.58
N SER A 148 -26.21 22.47 18.53
CA SER A 148 -25.84 23.31 19.67
C SER A 148 -26.60 24.65 19.69
N GLY A 149 -27.19 25.08 18.57
CA GLY A 149 -27.94 26.34 18.44
C GLY A 149 -27.09 27.61 18.45
N ASN A 150 -25.88 27.57 19.03
CA ASN A 150 -24.92 28.67 19.07
C ASN A 150 -23.55 28.19 18.58
N ILE A 151 -22.86 29.03 17.78
CA ILE A 151 -21.49 28.75 17.34
C ILE A 151 -20.54 29.37 18.34
N THR A 152 -19.88 28.55 19.14
CA THR A 152 -18.82 29.01 20.03
C THR A 152 -17.51 29.24 19.26
N LEU A 153 -16.65 30.12 19.76
CA LEU A 153 -15.31 30.35 19.17
C LEU A 153 -14.49 29.05 19.14
N TYR A 154 -14.64 28.21 20.17
CA TYR A 154 -14.00 26.90 20.26
C TYR A 154 -14.43 25.96 19.12
N GLU A 155 -15.74 25.82 18.88
CA GLU A 155 -16.25 24.99 17.78
C GLU A 155 -15.84 25.53 16.42
N GLY A 156 -15.78 26.85 16.26
CA GLY A 156 -15.27 27.48 15.05
C GLY A 156 -13.80 27.15 14.77
N MET A 157 -12.95 27.25 15.80
CA MET A 157 -11.53 26.86 15.71
C MET A 157 -11.37 25.37 15.40
N MET A 158 -12.11 24.50 16.09
CA MET A 158 -12.07 23.04 15.86
C MET A 158 -12.53 22.66 14.45
N THR A 159 -13.56 23.34 13.94
CA THR A 159 -14.03 23.17 12.56
C THR A 159 -12.96 23.60 11.55
N GLY A 160 -12.22 24.68 11.84
CA GLY A 160 -11.07 25.12 11.05
C GLY A 160 -9.95 24.08 11.01
N VAL A 161 -9.62 23.47 12.15
CA VAL A 161 -8.63 22.38 12.24
C VAL A 161 -9.09 21.16 11.43
N GLU A 162 -10.36 20.74 11.54
CA GLU A 162 -10.90 19.61 10.78
C GLU A 162 -10.87 19.86 9.27
N ALA A 163 -11.23 21.07 8.83
CA ALA A 163 -11.16 21.46 7.43
C ALA A 163 -9.71 21.48 6.92
N GLY A 164 -8.77 22.01 7.70
CA GLY A 164 -7.34 22.02 7.38
C GLY A 164 -6.75 20.61 7.25
N LEU A 165 -7.07 19.72 8.19
CA LEU A 165 -6.68 18.31 8.12
C LEU A 165 -7.30 17.63 6.88
N GLY A 166 -8.57 17.89 6.58
CA GLY A 166 -9.24 17.36 5.40
C GLY A 166 -8.58 17.80 4.09
N LEU A 167 -8.12 19.05 4.00
CA LEU A 167 -7.37 19.56 2.85
C LEU A 167 -6.07 18.76 2.65
N VAL A 168 -5.26 18.60 3.69
CA VAL A 168 -3.99 17.86 3.62
C VAL A 168 -4.23 16.39 3.28
N LEU A 169 -5.21 15.75 3.94
CA LEU A 169 -5.56 14.35 3.69
C LEU A 169 -6.06 14.11 2.27
N THR A 170 -6.70 15.10 1.65
CA THR A 170 -7.10 15.01 0.24
C THR A 170 -5.90 14.82 -0.67
N PHE A 171 -4.83 15.61 -0.50
CA PHE A 171 -3.60 15.44 -1.29
C PHE A 171 -3.02 14.03 -1.11
N ILE A 172 -2.97 13.55 0.13
CA ILE A 172 -2.46 12.23 0.47
C ILE A 172 -3.28 11.12 -0.20
N PHE A 173 -4.62 11.19 -0.14
CA PHE A 173 -5.48 10.18 -0.76
C PHE A 173 -5.48 10.25 -2.29
N MET A 174 -5.40 11.44 -2.88
CA MET A 174 -5.25 11.58 -4.34
C MET A 174 -3.99 10.92 -4.85
N GLN A 175 -2.90 10.93 -4.08
CA GLN A 175 -1.65 10.25 -4.46
C GLN A 175 -1.67 8.75 -4.14
N SER A 176 -2.32 8.34 -3.04
CA SER A 176 -2.32 6.95 -2.57
C SER A 176 -3.32 6.04 -3.30
N ILE A 177 -4.52 6.53 -3.62
CA ILE A 177 -5.57 5.73 -4.28
C ILE A 177 -5.14 5.19 -5.65
N PRO A 178 -4.48 5.96 -6.53
CA PRO A 178 -3.98 5.44 -7.80
C PRO A 178 -3.00 4.28 -7.62
N LEU A 179 -2.20 4.29 -6.55
CA LEU A 179 -1.22 3.22 -6.26
C LEU A 179 -1.91 1.90 -5.92
N MET A 180 -3.04 1.94 -5.20
CA MET A 180 -3.83 0.75 -4.88
C MET A 180 -4.57 0.15 -6.08
N THR A 181 -4.71 0.95 -7.13
CA THR A 181 -5.70 0.75 -8.17
C THR A 181 -5.09 0.45 -9.54
N ALA A 182 -3.89 0.95 -9.77
CA ALA A 182 -3.15 0.78 -11.01
C ALA A 182 -2.49 -0.61 -11.04
N SER A 183 -3.26 -1.64 -11.39
CA SER A 183 -2.80 -3.04 -11.54
C SER A 183 -1.65 -3.24 -12.55
N LYS A 184 -1.21 -2.21 -13.28
CA LYS A 184 -0.20 -2.30 -14.36
C LYS A 184 0.84 -1.17 -14.35
N ARG A 185 1.08 -0.47 -13.23
CA ARG A 185 2.23 0.44 -13.18
C ARG A 185 3.51 -0.40 -13.11
N LYS A 186 4.33 -0.32 -14.16
CA LYS A 186 5.74 -0.81 -14.16
C LYS A 186 6.70 0.22 -13.56
N GLN A 187 6.17 1.34 -13.06
CA GLN A 187 6.94 2.48 -12.62
C GLN A 187 7.13 2.43 -11.11
N LEU A 188 8.38 2.67 -10.72
CA LEU A 188 8.87 2.65 -9.36
C LEU A 188 8.17 3.73 -8.52
N LEU A 189 7.88 3.42 -7.25
CA LEU A 189 7.30 4.38 -6.33
C LEU A 189 8.34 5.44 -5.99
N LYS A 190 7.94 6.71 -6.05
CA LYS A 190 8.75 7.79 -5.49
C LYS A 190 8.71 7.73 -3.96
N THR A 191 9.73 8.27 -3.29
CA THR A 191 9.76 8.35 -1.81
C THR A 191 8.52 9.03 -1.24
N GLU A 192 8.03 10.09 -1.89
CA GLU A 192 6.78 10.78 -1.53
C GLU A 192 5.54 9.88 -1.64
N GLU A 193 5.44 9.06 -2.69
CA GLU A 193 4.33 8.14 -2.88
C GLU A 193 4.29 7.07 -1.77
N ILE A 194 5.46 6.65 -1.28
CA ILE A 194 5.58 5.71 -0.15
C ILE A 194 5.10 6.38 1.14
N VAL A 195 5.55 7.61 1.42
CA VAL A 195 5.12 8.36 2.61
C VAL A 195 3.61 8.58 2.60
N CYS A 196 3.02 8.98 1.46
CA CYS A 196 1.57 9.12 1.34
C CYS A 196 0.85 7.79 1.60
N LEU A 197 1.35 6.68 1.05
CA LEU A 197 0.78 5.35 1.28
C LEU A 197 0.86 4.93 2.75
N ILE A 198 1.96 5.24 3.44
CA ILE A 198 2.12 4.99 4.88
C ILE A 198 1.10 5.79 5.69
N ILE A 199 0.96 7.10 5.41
CA ILE A 199 -0.02 7.94 6.11
C ILE A 199 -1.44 7.43 5.87
N MET A 200 -1.74 7.02 4.64
CA MET A 200 -3.04 6.43 4.30
C MET A 200 -3.31 5.14 5.10
N LEU A 201 -2.34 4.22 5.16
CA LEU A 201 -2.50 2.99 5.93
C LEU A 201 -2.63 3.28 7.43
N ALA A 202 -1.82 4.17 7.99
CA ALA A 202 -1.92 4.57 9.39
C ALA A 202 -3.28 5.20 9.72
N SER A 203 -3.82 6.04 8.83
CA SER A 203 -5.16 6.62 8.96
C SER A 203 -6.26 5.56 8.96
N VAL A 204 -6.11 4.51 8.15
CA VAL A 204 -7.02 3.36 8.14
C VAL A 204 -6.96 2.61 9.48
N MET A 205 -5.78 2.48 10.08
CA MET A 205 -5.63 1.84 11.39
C MET A 205 -6.27 2.63 12.52
N THR A 206 -6.30 3.97 12.44
CA THR A 206 -7.07 4.82 13.38
C THR A 206 -8.55 4.44 13.43
N GLY A 207 -9.10 3.92 12.33
CA GLY A 207 -10.47 3.40 12.27
C GLY A 207 -10.72 2.16 13.14
N THR A 208 -9.67 1.46 13.54
CA THR A 208 -9.75 0.29 14.44
C THR A 208 -9.72 0.70 15.92
N ILE A 209 -9.59 1.99 16.22
CA ILE A 209 -9.47 2.46 17.61
C ILE A 209 -10.68 2.03 18.44
N GLY A 210 -10.42 1.57 19.66
CA GLY A 210 -11.44 1.05 20.57
C GLY A 210 -11.95 -0.36 20.24
N TRP A 211 -11.34 -1.07 19.28
CA TRP A 211 -11.52 -2.52 19.15
C TRP A 211 -10.56 -3.25 20.08
N THR A 212 -11.12 -4.02 21.01
CA THR A 212 -10.37 -4.88 21.92
C THR A 212 -10.76 -6.33 21.71
N ILE A 213 -9.78 -7.23 21.70
CA ILE A 213 -9.98 -8.68 21.64
C ILE A 213 -9.19 -9.29 22.79
N TYR A 214 -9.86 -9.91 23.76
CA TYR A 214 -9.23 -10.43 24.99
C TYR A 214 -8.32 -9.39 25.67
N ASP A 215 -8.82 -8.15 25.84
CA ASP A 215 -8.08 -6.99 26.35
C ASP A 215 -6.86 -6.53 25.51
N LEU A 216 -6.61 -7.12 24.34
CA LEU A 216 -5.59 -6.63 23.41
C LEU A 216 -6.18 -5.60 22.46
N SER A 217 -5.54 -4.43 22.35
CA SER A 217 -5.99 -3.39 21.43
C SER A 217 -5.60 -3.74 20.00
N VAL A 218 -6.59 -3.91 19.13
CA VAL A 218 -6.38 -4.26 17.71
C VAL A 218 -5.54 -3.19 17.00
N GLU A 219 -5.75 -1.93 17.35
CA GLU A 219 -5.00 -0.79 16.80
C GLU A 219 -3.48 -0.93 17.03
N HIS A 220 -3.06 -1.36 18.22
CA HIS A 220 -1.65 -1.45 18.59
C HIS A 220 -1.00 -2.71 18.01
N VAL A 221 -1.76 -3.80 17.84
CA VAL A 221 -1.28 -5.00 17.15
C VAL A 221 -1.07 -4.72 15.67
N MET A 222 -2.04 -4.07 15.02
CA MET A 222 -1.98 -3.75 13.60
C MET A 222 -0.91 -2.72 13.26
N SER A 223 -0.70 -1.71 14.09
CA SER A 223 0.36 -0.72 13.89
C SER A 223 1.76 -1.34 14.00
N ARG A 224 2.00 -2.18 15.00
CA ARG A 224 3.27 -2.93 15.14
C ARG A 224 3.49 -3.89 13.97
N TYR A 225 2.45 -4.60 13.54
CA TYR A 225 2.49 -5.48 12.37
C TYR A 225 2.85 -4.71 11.09
N LEU A 226 2.27 -3.53 10.89
CA LEU A 226 2.57 -2.66 9.76
C LEU A 226 4.05 -2.23 9.77
N VAL A 227 4.56 -1.79 10.92
CA VAL A 227 5.98 -1.45 11.09
C VAL A 227 6.89 -2.64 10.76
N LEU A 228 6.59 -3.84 11.26
CA LEU A 228 7.36 -5.06 10.97
C LEU A 228 7.46 -5.35 9.47
N ILE A 229 6.34 -5.21 8.73
CA ILE A 229 6.34 -5.41 7.27
C ILE A 229 7.31 -4.44 6.61
N PHE A 230 7.19 -3.15 6.90
CA PHE A 230 8.00 -2.14 6.22
C PHE A 230 9.47 -2.20 6.66
N SER A 231 9.77 -2.50 7.93
CA SER A 231 11.13 -2.75 8.39
C SER A 231 11.76 -3.95 7.70
N PHE A 232 11.01 -5.05 7.55
CA PHE A 232 11.50 -6.24 6.83
C PHE A 232 11.72 -5.98 5.35
N VAL A 233 10.82 -5.23 4.71
CA VAL A 233 10.91 -5.00 3.26
C VAL A 233 11.92 -3.91 2.92
N ALA A 234 11.86 -2.77 3.60
CA ALA A 234 12.52 -1.53 3.22
C ALA A 234 13.66 -1.10 4.17
N GLY A 235 13.93 -1.88 5.22
CA GLY A 235 15.04 -1.66 6.14
C GLY A 235 14.76 -0.57 7.19
N ALA A 236 15.81 -0.18 7.92
CA ALA A 236 15.74 0.68 9.09
C ALA A 236 15.16 2.07 8.81
N THR A 237 15.57 2.72 7.71
CA THR A 237 15.16 4.09 7.39
C THR A 237 13.65 4.18 7.15
N VAL A 238 13.12 3.33 6.27
CA VAL A 238 11.69 3.34 5.96
C VAL A 238 10.89 2.78 7.13
N GLY A 239 11.35 1.72 7.79
CA GLY A 239 10.72 1.16 8.99
C GLY A 239 10.56 2.18 10.12
N SER A 240 11.59 2.98 10.40
CA SER A 240 11.56 4.06 11.38
C SER A 240 10.58 5.17 10.98
N THR A 241 10.62 5.64 9.73
CA THR A 241 9.66 6.65 9.23
C THR A 241 8.21 6.17 9.37
N VAL A 242 7.96 4.90 9.05
CA VAL A 242 6.65 4.28 9.22
C VAL A 242 6.22 4.28 10.68
N GLY A 243 7.12 3.91 11.59
CA GLY A 243 6.88 3.93 13.02
C GLY A 243 6.56 5.32 13.56
N VAL A 244 7.34 6.33 13.16
CA VAL A 244 7.15 7.73 13.54
C VAL A 244 5.80 8.26 13.02
N VAL A 245 5.51 8.09 11.73
CA VAL A 245 4.27 8.59 11.12
C VAL A 245 3.04 7.92 11.73
N THR A 246 3.07 6.60 11.91
CA THR A 246 1.95 5.85 12.51
C THR A 246 1.76 6.26 13.98
N GLY A 247 2.86 6.41 14.71
CA GLY A 247 2.88 6.88 16.09
C GLY A 247 2.30 8.28 16.26
N LEU A 248 2.70 9.22 15.40
CA LEU A 248 2.17 10.59 15.41
C LEU A 248 0.66 10.63 15.16
N ILE A 249 0.18 9.87 14.17
CA ILE A 249 -1.25 9.80 13.87
C ILE A 249 -2.05 9.25 15.06
N PHE A 250 -1.51 8.26 15.76
CA PHE A 250 -2.16 7.70 16.96
C PHE A 250 -2.07 8.65 18.16
N SER A 251 -0.97 9.38 18.31
CA SER A 251 -0.81 10.40 19.36
C SER A 251 -1.79 11.57 19.21
N LEU A 252 -2.24 11.87 17.98
CA LEU A 252 -3.32 12.84 17.76
C LEU A 252 -4.69 12.30 18.17
N ALA A 253 -4.89 10.99 18.08
CA ALA A 253 -6.15 10.36 18.47
C ALA A 253 -6.28 10.21 19.99
N ASN A 254 -5.18 9.96 20.70
CA ASN A 254 -5.16 9.83 22.15
C ASN A 254 -3.90 10.47 22.77
N VAL A 255 -4.10 11.40 23.71
CA VAL A 255 -3.05 12.21 24.36
C VAL A 255 -2.09 11.34 25.20
N SER A 256 -2.53 10.15 25.63
CA SER A 256 -1.70 9.20 26.39
C SER A 256 -0.75 8.34 25.53
N SER A 257 -0.62 8.60 24.22
CA SER A 257 0.05 7.70 23.27
C SER A 257 1.47 8.09 22.84
N PHE A 258 2.12 9.08 23.47
CA PHE A 258 3.52 9.40 23.17
C PHE A 258 4.46 8.20 23.36
N TYR A 259 4.16 7.34 24.34
CA TYR A 259 4.86 6.08 24.54
C TYR A 259 4.79 5.17 23.31
N HIS A 260 3.60 4.99 22.72
CA HIS A 260 3.40 4.15 21.54
C HIS A 260 4.12 4.69 20.31
N MET A 261 4.20 6.02 20.18
CA MET A 261 4.97 6.66 19.11
C MET A 261 6.46 6.30 19.19
N SER A 262 7.07 6.47 20.37
CA SER A 262 8.49 6.15 20.59
C SER A 262 8.77 4.66 20.39
N LEU A 263 7.88 3.78 20.87
CA LEU A 263 7.98 2.33 20.68
C LEU A 263 7.97 1.96 19.19
N LEU A 264 7.00 2.46 18.42
CA LEU A 264 6.86 2.14 16.99
C LEU A 264 8.05 2.65 16.18
N ALA A 265 8.53 3.88 16.45
CA ALA A 265 9.70 4.43 15.79
C ALA A 265 10.96 3.59 16.05
N PHE A 266 11.18 3.23 17.32
CA PHE A 266 12.35 2.46 17.71
C PHE A 266 12.29 1.00 17.25
N ALA A 267 11.11 0.39 17.27
CA ALA A 267 10.87 -0.92 16.67
C ALA A 267 11.12 -0.92 15.15
N GLY A 268 10.73 0.17 14.48
CA GLY A 268 10.98 0.36 13.06
C GLY A 268 12.47 0.38 12.73
N LEU A 269 13.25 1.13 13.53
CA LEU A 269 14.70 1.23 13.44
C LEU A 269 15.39 -0.11 13.74
N LEU A 270 15.19 -0.68 14.93
CA LEU A 270 15.86 -1.92 15.37
C LEU A 270 15.45 -3.11 14.51
N GLY A 271 14.16 -3.25 14.21
CA GLY A 271 13.67 -4.29 13.32
C GLY A 271 14.28 -4.17 11.93
N GLY A 272 14.41 -2.95 11.40
CA GLY A 272 15.00 -2.74 10.08
C GLY A 272 16.52 -2.89 10.03
N LEU A 273 17.24 -2.61 11.12
CA LEU A 273 18.68 -2.89 11.24
C LEU A 273 18.96 -4.40 11.28
N LEU A 274 18.09 -5.14 11.98
CA LEU A 274 18.17 -6.60 12.07
C LEU A 274 17.48 -7.33 10.90
N LYS A 275 17.19 -6.63 9.79
CA LYS A 275 16.58 -7.20 8.59
C LYS A 275 17.42 -8.34 7.99
N GLU A 276 18.74 -8.31 8.14
CA GLU A 276 19.64 -9.39 7.67
C GLU A 276 19.32 -10.74 8.33
N GLY A 277 18.85 -10.71 9.58
CA GLY A 277 18.31 -11.88 10.30
C GLY A 277 16.95 -12.36 9.78
N ARG A 278 16.49 -11.89 8.62
CA ARG A 278 15.20 -12.18 8.01
C ARG A 278 14.04 -11.92 8.98
N LYS A 279 12.99 -12.75 8.96
CA LYS A 279 11.79 -12.56 9.79
C LYS A 279 12.10 -12.61 11.30
N THR A 280 13.00 -13.50 11.71
CA THR A 280 13.38 -13.66 13.12
C THR A 280 14.14 -12.45 13.63
N GLY A 281 15.08 -11.91 12.85
CA GLY A 281 15.81 -10.69 13.20
C GLY A 281 14.89 -9.48 13.39
N VAL A 282 13.97 -9.23 12.44
CA VAL A 282 13.01 -8.12 12.55
C VAL A 282 12.08 -8.29 13.76
N ALA A 283 11.61 -9.51 14.02
CA ALA A 283 10.78 -9.81 15.19
C ALA A 283 11.52 -9.57 16.51
N LEU A 284 12.79 -10.00 16.61
CA LEU A 284 13.65 -9.72 17.76
C LEU A 284 13.83 -8.21 17.96
N GLY A 285 14.02 -7.44 16.88
CA GLY A 285 14.10 -5.98 16.94
C GLY A 285 12.86 -5.34 17.58
N LEU A 286 11.66 -5.82 17.28
CA LEU A 286 10.43 -5.34 17.93
C LEU A 286 10.37 -5.71 19.41
N PHE A 287 10.77 -6.93 19.79
CA PHE A 287 10.81 -7.33 21.20
C PHE A 287 11.83 -6.50 21.99
N ILE A 288 13.02 -6.30 21.45
CA ILE A 288 14.06 -5.46 22.05
C ILE A 288 13.55 -4.02 22.20
N ALA A 289 12.91 -3.46 21.17
CA ALA A 289 12.32 -2.14 21.25
C ALA A 289 11.19 -2.04 22.29
N THR A 290 10.33 -3.06 22.37
CA THR A 290 9.22 -3.12 23.34
C THR A 290 9.75 -3.21 24.77
N LEU A 291 10.79 -4.01 25.01
CA LEU A 291 11.42 -4.14 26.32
C LEU A 291 12.15 -2.87 26.72
N LEU A 292 12.98 -2.31 25.83
CA LEU A 292 13.72 -1.08 26.11
C LEU A 292 12.78 0.08 26.37
N ILE A 293 11.82 0.36 25.49
CA ILE A 293 10.89 1.47 25.70
C ILE A 293 9.97 1.20 26.88
N GLY A 294 9.54 -0.05 27.09
CA GLY A 294 8.68 -0.43 28.21
C GLY A 294 9.34 -0.35 29.57
N MET A 295 10.65 -0.56 29.68
CA MET A 295 11.39 -0.36 30.93
C MET A 295 11.51 1.13 31.31
N TYR A 296 11.47 2.03 30.32
CA TYR A 296 11.54 3.47 30.51
C TYR A 296 10.15 4.14 30.56
N GLY A 297 9.09 3.39 30.25
CA GLY A 297 7.70 3.85 30.27
C GLY A 297 7.10 3.89 31.68
N GLU A 298 5.90 4.48 31.78
CA GLU A 298 5.19 4.63 33.05
C GLU A 298 4.86 3.27 33.69
N GLY A 299 5.58 2.94 34.76
CA GLY A 299 5.18 2.06 35.86
C GLY A 299 4.55 0.70 35.50
N GLY A 300 5.38 -0.32 35.26
CA GLY A 300 5.17 -1.75 35.60
C GLY A 300 3.94 -2.52 35.07
N GLY A 301 2.72 -1.98 35.19
CA GLY A 301 1.47 -2.67 34.89
C GLY A 301 1.15 -2.84 33.41
N ALA A 302 1.74 -2.03 32.52
CA ALA A 302 1.45 -2.06 31.08
C ALA A 302 2.44 -2.91 30.25
N LEU A 303 3.55 -3.36 30.85
CA LEU A 303 4.59 -4.14 30.16
C LEU A 303 4.06 -5.49 29.66
N GLY A 304 3.30 -6.21 30.49
CA GLY A 304 2.71 -7.49 30.10
C GLY A 304 1.79 -7.36 28.89
N ARG A 305 0.89 -6.37 28.90
CA ARG A 305 -0.03 -6.10 27.79
C ARG A 305 0.72 -5.74 26.51
N THR A 306 1.67 -4.81 26.57
CA THR A 306 2.43 -4.39 25.39
C THR A 306 3.29 -5.52 24.80
N LEU A 307 3.86 -6.39 25.65
CA LEU A 307 4.56 -7.61 25.21
C LEU A 307 3.61 -8.58 24.50
N THR A 308 2.41 -8.82 25.04
CA THR A 308 1.43 -9.71 24.40
C THR A 308 0.93 -9.17 23.06
N GLU A 309 0.72 -7.86 22.95
CA GLU A 309 0.35 -7.23 21.68
C GLU A 309 1.50 -7.29 20.65
N SER A 310 2.76 -7.08 21.10
CA SER A 310 3.94 -7.26 20.25
C SER A 310 4.08 -8.71 19.79
N ALA A 311 3.83 -9.69 20.68
CA ALA A 311 3.85 -11.11 20.33
C ALA A 311 2.75 -11.45 19.30
N ALA A 312 1.54 -10.93 19.47
CA ALA A 312 0.45 -11.09 18.50
C ALA A 312 0.82 -10.51 17.12
N ALA A 313 1.44 -9.32 17.08
CA ALA A 313 1.92 -8.70 15.85
C ALA A 313 3.01 -9.55 15.17
N VAL A 314 3.93 -10.11 15.95
CA VAL A 314 4.97 -11.03 15.45
C VAL A 314 4.35 -12.31 14.88
N LEU A 315 3.38 -12.92 15.57
CA LEU A 315 2.68 -14.11 15.08
C LEU A 315 2.01 -13.84 13.73
N LEU A 316 1.30 -12.71 13.60
CA LEU A 316 0.74 -12.28 12.31
C LEU A 316 1.82 -12.13 11.24
N PHE A 317 2.95 -11.51 11.57
CA PHE A 317 4.08 -11.34 10.66
C PHE A 317 4.73 -12.66 10.21
N PHE A 318 4.80 -13.66 11.09
CA PHE A 318 5.27 -14.99 10.70
C PHE A 318 4.28 -15.70 9.76
N LEU A 319 2.97 -15.58 10.03
CA LEU A 319 1.92 -16.14 9.20
C LEU A 319 1.85 -15.50 7.79
N THR A 320 2.31 -14.25 7.64
CA THR A 320 2.31 -13.56 6.34
C THR A 320 3.24 -14.24 5.33
N PRO A 321 2.76 -14.73 4.18
CA PRO A 321 3.60 -15.46 3.22
C PRO A 321 4.68 -14.55 2.60
N GLN A 322 5.88 -15.09 2.39
CA GLN A 322 7.03 -14.37 1.79
C GLN A 322 6.74 -13.84 0.38
N SER A 323 5.76 -14.42 -0.32
CA SER A 323 5.31 -13.95 -1.64
C SER A 323 4.64 -12.57 -1.57
N LEU A 324 4.00 -12.21 -0.45
CA LEU A 324 3.42 -10.86 -0.27
C LEU A 324 4.51 -9.83 0.02
N THR A 325 5.43 -10.15 0.92
CA THR A 325 6.54 -9.24 1.27
C THR A 325 7.45 -8.98 0.06
N SER A 326 7.71 -9.98 -0.78
CA SER A 326 8.51 -9.80 -2.01
C SER A 326 7.77 -8.99 -3.09
N LYS A 327 6.44 -9.08 -3.20
CA LYS A 327 5.64 -8.19 -4.07
C LYS A 327 5.72 -6.74 -3.61
N ILE A 328 5.66 -6.48 -2.31
CA ILE A 328 5.80 -5.14 -1.73
C ILE A 328 7.22 -4.61 -1.99
N ALA A 329 8.25 -5.45 -1.80
CA ALA A 329 9.65 -5.09 -2.00
C ALA A 329 9.96 -4.55 -3.41
N LYS A 330 9.38 -5.15 -4.45
CA LYS A 330 9.57 -4.73 -5.86
C LYS A 330 9.14 -3.29 -6.14
N HIS A 331 8.16 -2.79 -5.39
CA HIS A 331 7.63 -1.45 -5.60
C HIS A 331 8.36 -0.39 -4.78
N ILE A 332 9.12 -0.79 -3.76
CA ILE A 332 9.84 0.12 -2.88
C ILE A 332 11.28 0.33 -3.38
N PRO A 333 11.68 1.58 -3.73
CA PRO A 333 13.05 1.91 -4.08
C PRO A 333 14.01 1.66 -2.91
N GLY A 334 15.22 1.19 -3.20
CA GLY A 334 16.26 0.92 -2.20
C GLY A 334 16.24 -0.47 -1.57
N THR A 335 15.34 -1.38 -1.99
CA THR A 335 15.37 -2.79 -1.56
C THR A 335 16.34 -3.62 -2.42
N PRO A 336 16.95 -4.71 -1.89
CA PRO A 336 17.84 -5.55 -2.68
C PRO A 336 17.11 -6.21 -3.86
N GLU A 337 15.82 -6.51 -3.72
CA GLU A 337 14.96 -6.99 -4.81
C GLU A 337 14.77 -5.92 -5.91
N HIS A 338 14.67 -4.64 -5.53
CA HIS A 338 14.62 -3.51 -6.46
C HIS A 338 15.94 -3.35 -7.23
N SER A 339 17.09 -3.50 -6.58
CA SER A 339 18.39 -3.48 -7.26
C SER A 339 18.55 -4.66 -8.23
N ALA A 340 18.04 -5.85 -7.88
CA ALA A 340 18.07 -7.03 -8.76
C ALA A 340 17.18 -6.86 -10.01
N GLU A 341 15.97 -6.30 -9.85
CA GLU A 341 15.05 -6.03 -10.97
C GLU A 341 15.60 -4.92 -11.89
N GLN A 342 16.20 -3.87 -11.32
CA GLN A 342 16.90 -2.84 -12.10
C GLN A 342 18.08 -3.42 -12.88
N GLN A 343 18.90 -4.29 -12.29
CA GLN A 343 20.00 -4.94 -13.00
C GLN A 343 19.50 -5.83 -14.15
N GLN A 344 18.41 -6.58 -13.96
CA GLN A 344 17.80 -7.36 -15.04
C GLN A 344 17.23 -6.48 -16.16
N TYR A 345 16.59 -5.36 -15.81
CA TYR A 345 16.10 -4.40 -16.79
C TYR A 345 17.24 -3.75 -17.59
N MET A 346 18.33 -3.36 -16.91
CA MET A 346 19.54 -2.84 -17.54
C MET A 346 20.22 -3.86 -18.46
N ARG A 347 20.28 -5.14 -18.06
CA ARG A 347 20.77 -6.22 -18.93
C ARG A 347 19.90 -6.36 -20.18
N LYS A 348 18.57 -6.37 -20.03
CA LYS A 348 17.63 -6.47 -21.15
C LYS A 348 17.68 -5.26 -22.09
N MET A 349 17.83 -4.05 -21.57
CA MET A 349 18.09 -2.83 -22.35
C MET A 349 19.38 -2.94 -23.15
N ARG A 350 20.46 -3.44 -22.53
CA ARG A 350 21.75 -3.63 -23.19
C ARG A 350 21.66 -4.68 -24.30
N ASP A 351 20.93 -5.78 -24.07
CA ASP A 351 20.72 -6.83 -25.07
C ASP A 351 19.89 -6.33 -26.26
N VAL A 352 18.81 -5.58 -26.02
CA VAL A 352 17.99 -4.97 -27.09
C VAL A 352 18.81 -3.95 -27.89
N THR A 353 19.64 -3.15 -27.21
CA THR A 353 20.52 -2.18 -27.88
C THR A 353 21.59 -2.90 -28.70
N ALA A 354 22.22 -3.95 -28.17
CA ALA A 354 23.17 -4.77 -28.90
C ALA A 354 22.54 -5.43 -30.13
N GLN A 355 21.32 -5.97 -30.00
CA GLN A 355 20.59 -6.57 -31.11
C GLN A 355 20.24 -5.56 -32.20
N ARG A 356 19.88 -4.33 -31.83
CA ARG A 356 19.70 -3.21 -32.78
C ARG A 356 21.00 -2.86 -33.50
N VAL A 357 22.11 -2.77 -32.80
CA VAL A 357 23.44 -2.51 -33.39
C VAL A 357 23.84 -3.61 -34.39
N VAL A 358 23.58 -4.88 -34.05
CA VAL A 358 23.82 -6.02 -34.95
C VAL A 358 22.93 -5.94 -36.19
N GLN A 359 21.65 -5.55 -36.06
CA GLN A 359 20.77 -5.33 -37.20
C GLN A 359 21.30 -4.22 -38.12
N PHE A 360 21.75 -3.08 -37.57
CA PHE A 360 22.37 -2.01 -38.37
C PHE A 360 23.62 -2.48 -39.12
N SER A 361 24.49 -3.24 -38.46
CA SER A 361 25.68 -3.83 -39.08
C SER A 361 25.33 -4.76 -40.24
N ASN A 362 24.28 -5.58 -40.08
CA ASN A 362 23.81 -6.49 -41.13
C ASN A 362 23.20 -5.73 -42.33
N VAL A 363 22.49 -4.63 -42.09
CA VAL A 363 21.96 -3.76 -43.17
C VAL A 363 23.12 -3.11 -43.94
N LEU A 364 24.13 -2.59 -43.25
CA LEU A 364 25.34 -2.02 -43.88
C LEU A 364 26.09 -3.06 -44.72
N LYS A 365 26.28 -4.28 -44.20
CA LYS A 365 26.89 -5.39 -44.97
C LYS A 365 26.10 -5.75 -46.22
N ARG A 366 24.77 -5.76 -46.15
CA ARG A 366 23.90 -6.02 -47.31
C ARG A 366 24.01 -4.90 -48.35
N CYS A 367 24.03 -3.65 -47.90
CA CYS A 367 24.22 -2.48 -48.77
C CYS A 367 25.59 -2.52 -49.47
N GLN A 368 26.66 -2.81 -48.72
CA GLN A 368 28.00 -2.97 -49.28
C GLN A 368 28.07 -4.10 -50.30
N LYS A 369 27.47 -5.27 -50.03
CA LYS A 369 27.39 -6.38 -50.98
C LYS A 369 26.61 -6.00 -52.24
N ALA A 370 25.49 -5.30 -52.11
CA ALA A 370 24.71 -4.81 -53.25
C ALA A 370 25.54 -3.83 -54.10
N PHE A 371 26.27 -2.90 -53.48
CA PHE A 371 27.13 -1.95 -54.18
C PHE A 371 28.30 -2.64 -54.91
N LEU A 372 28.95 -3.62 -54.27
CA LEU A 372 29.98 -4.44 -54.92
C LEU A 372 29.43 -5.24 -56.11
N HIS A 373 28.24 -5.84 -55.95
CA HIS A 373 27.57 -6.57 -57.02
C HIS A 373 27.23 -5.63 -58.20
N PHE A 374 26.70 -4.44 -57.93
CA PHE A 374 26.41 -3.42 -58.95
C PHE A 374 27.67 -2.94 -59.66
N ARG A 375 28.77 -2.72 -58.92
CA ARG A 375 30.07 -2.33 -59.48
C ARG A 375 30.68 -3.42 -60.36
N CYS A 376 30.58 -4.69 -59.97
CA CYS A 376 31.00 -5.82 -60.80
C CYS A 376 30.17 -5.92 -62.08
N ARG A 377 28.84 -5.71 -62.00
CA ARG A 377 27.96 -5.73 -63.18
C ARG A 377 28.26 -4.58 -64.14
N MET A 378 28.52 -3.37 -63.65
CA MET A 378 28.95 -2.25 -64.48
C MET A 378 30.31 -2.46 -65.15
N LYS A 379 31.31 -3.03 -64.44
CA LYS A 379 32.60 -3.40 -65.07
C LYS A 379 32.40 -4.39 -66.20
N ARG A 380 31.53 -5.40 -66.00
CA ARG A 380 31.24 -6.43 -67.00
C ARG A 380 30.54 -5.84 -68.23
N LEU A 381 29.60 -4.91 -68.04
CA LEU A 381 28.92 -4.17 -69.13
C LEU A 381 29.87 -3.26 -69.92
N LYS A 382 30.82 -2.57 -69.25
CA LYS A 382 31.86 -1.79 -69.94
C LYS A 382 32.79 -2.67 -70.77
N LEU A 383 33.19 -3.83 -70.25
CA LEU A 383 34.04 -4.79 -70.97
C LEU A 383 33.34 -5.38 -72.20
N THR A 384 32.03 -5.67 -72.11
CA THR A 384 31.24 -6.11 -73.29
C THR A 384 31.00 -5.00 -74.29
N ALA A 385 30.83 -3.74 -73.86
CA ALA A 385 30.68 -2.61 -74.78
C ALA A 385 31.98 -2.32 -75.56
N ILE A 386 33.15 -2.51 -74.94
CA ILE A 386 34.45 -2.37 -75.61
C ILE A 386 34.66 -3.47 -76.67
N TRP A 387 34.17 -4.69 -76.40
CA TRP A 387 34.23 -5.82 -77.35
C TRP A 387 33.26 -5.72 -78.54
N ILE A 388 32.27 -4.83 -78.49
CA ILE A 388 31.31 -4.63 -79.59
C ILE A 388 31.76 -3.47 -80.52
N ILE A 389 32.75 -2.68 -80.10
CA ILE A 389 33.25 -1.49 -80.82
C ILE A 389 34.63 -1.74 -81.46
N SER A 390 35.32 -2.85 -81.13
CA SER A 390 36.45 -3.40 -81.89
C SER A 390 35.96 -4.57 -82.75
#